data_AF-A0A1F7VCX4-F1
#
_entry.id   AF-A0A1F7VCX4-F1
#
_cell.length_a   1.000
_cell.length_b   1.000
_cell.length_c   1.000
_cell.angle_alpha   90.00
_cell.angle_beta   90.00
_cell.angle_gamma   90.00
#
_symmetry.space_group_name_H-M   'P 1'
#
loop_
_entity.id
_entity.type
_entity.pdbx_description
1 polymer ?
#
loop_
_entity_poly.entity_id
_entity_poly.type
_entity_poly.pdbx_seq_one_letter_code
_entity_poly.pdbx_strand_id
1 'polypeptide(L)'
;MNAIFGFSFGGSQKYGPGAANRALGRRIDEVAYKYPKDFVVVQSPLEQCVTIAPDFVIPLEKYINSEEVIKRALDIFQENDLGKIRLVAHPFLHRIQCMRLLRRYGFDVEIVPTGWVPFDQHSDGWWTRGPLRLIAYAILTLFGLHGLGYRESAQ
;
A
#
# COMPACT_ATOMS: atom_id res chain seq x y z
N MET A 1 -6.80 18.20 -8.50
CA MET A 1 -5.56 18.17 -7.68
C MET A 1 -4.86 16.81 -7.85
N ASN A 2 -3.56 16.68 -7.50
CA ASN A 2 -2.86 15.39 -7.53
C ASN A 2 -2.70 14.84 -6.12
N ALA A 3 -2.55 13.53 -5.99
CA ALA A 3 -2.24 12.88 -4.72
C ALA A 3 -1.03 11.94 -4.82
N ILE A 4 -0.32 11.76 -3.71
CA ILE A 4 0.61 10.67 -3.48
C ILE A 4 -0.14 9.62 -2.68
N PHE A 5 -0.20 8.39 -3.20
CA PHE A 5 -0.87 7.29 -2.51
C PHE A 5 0.08 6.15 -2.17
N GLY A 6 0.37 6.01 -0.87
CA GLY A 6 1.25 4.99 -0.31
C GLY A 6 0.48 3.74 0.16
N PHE A 7 0.75 2.60 -0.48
CA PHE A 7 0.24 1.31 -0.02
C PHE A 7 1.28 0.58 0.85
N SER A 8 0.82 0.12 2.01
CA SER A 8 1.58 -0.76 2.89
C SER A 8 1.80 -2.13 2.24
N PHE A 9 2.96 -2.71 2.51
CA PHE A 9 3.30 -4.08 2.15
C PHE A 9 4.10 -4.72 3.28
N GLY A 10 3.62 -5.84 3.81
CA GLY A 10 4.26 -6.51 4.93
C GLY A 10 3.98 -5.86 6.29
N GLY A 11 4.85 -6.10 7.26
CA GLY A 11 4.67 -5.66 8.64
C GLY A 11 4.01 -6.71 9.54
N SER A 12 4.19 -6.53 10.84
CA SER A 12 3.69 -7.39 11.89
C SER A 12 3.20 -6.57 13.06
N GLN A 13 2.09 -6.97 13.67
CA GLN A 13 1.64 -6.38 14.93
C GLN A 13 2.72 -6.49 16.03
N LYS A 14 3.51 -7.57 16.02
CA LYS A 14 4.56 -7.81 17.01
C LYS A 14 5.86 -7.02 16.73
N TYR A 15 6.25 -6.91 15.46
CA TYR A 15 7.57 -6.36 15.07
C TYR A 15 7.50 -4.99 14.38
N GLY A 16 6.30 -4.40 14.29
CA GLY A 16 6.06 -3.09 13.69
C GLY A 16 5.95 -3.14 12.16
N PRO A 17 6.23 -2.03 11.46
CA PRO A 17 5.88 -1.87 10.04
C PRO A 17 6.69 -2.77 9.11
N GLY A 18 7.83 -3.29 9.55
CA GLY A 18 8.70 -4.13 8.72
C GLY A 18 9.59 -3.34 7.76
N ALA A 19 10.54 -4.06 7.14
CA ALA A 19 11.55 -3.44 6.27
C ALA A 19 10.96 -2.89 4.96
N ALA A 20 9.92 -3.55 4.43
CA ALA A 20 9.21 -3.14 3.23
C ALA A 20 8.55 -1.77 3.40
N ASN A 21 7.74 -1.60 4.45
CA ASN A 21 7.07 -0.32 4.74
C ASN A 21 8.06 0.81 5.05
N ARG A 22 9.19 0.52 5.73
CA ARG A 22 10.25 1.52 5.91
C ARG A 22 10.86 1.99 4.59
N ALA A 23 11.06 1.08 3.64
CA ALA A 23 11.57 1.45 2.31
C ALA A 23 10.52 2.24 1.51
N LEU A 24 9.24 1.88 1.61
CA LEU A 24 8.14 2.60 0.97
C LEU A 24 7.94 3.99 1.58
N GLY A 25 8.02 4.11 2.91
CA GLY A 25 7.92 5.39 3.63
C GLY A 25 8.98 6.39 3.20
N ARG A 26 10.25 5.97 3.13
CA ARG A 26 11.32 6.81 2.56
C ARG A 26 10.99 7.28 1.15
N ARG A 27 10.40 6.40 0.33
CA ARG A 27 10.04 6.78 -1.04
C ARG A 27 8.87 7.76 -1.10
N ILE A 28 7.92 7.66 -0.17
CA ILE A 28 6.83 8.63 -0.05
C ILE A 28 7.42 10.00 0.29
N ASP A 29 8.33 10.08 1.26
CA ASP A 29 9.00 11.34 1.62
C ASP A 29 9.74 11.95 0.43
N GLU A 30 10.50 11.15 -0.33
CA GLU A 30 11.22 11.62 -1.53
C GLU A 30 10.27 12.18 -2.60
N VAL A 31 9.10 11.54 -2.78
CA VAL A 31 8.09 12.01 -3.75
C VAL A 31 7.41 13.27 -3.24
N ALA A 32 7.05 13.33 -1.96
CA ALA A 32 6.43 14.50 -1.36
C ALA A 32 7.35 15.72 -1.36
N TYR A 33 8.66 15.51 -1.12
CA TYR A 33 9.66 16.57 -1.27
C TYR A 33 9.70 17.10 -2.71
N LYS A 34 9.60 16.21 -3.71
CA LYS A 34 9.56 16.59 -5.13
C LYS A 34 8.24 17.26 -5.54
N TYR A 35 7.14 16.92 -4.90
CA TYR A 35 5.79 17.42 -5.19
C TYR A 35 5.10 17.94 -3.91
N PRO A 36 5.57 19.05 -3.33
CA PRO A 36 5.14 19.51 -2.00
C PRO A 36 3.69 20.03 -1.93
N LYS A 37 2.97 20.05 -3.05
CA LYS A 37 1.56 20.46 -3.14
C LYS A 37 0.62 19.28 -3.40
N ASP A 38 1.15 18.08 -3.57
CA ASP A 38 0.32 16.91 -3.75
C ASP A 38 -0.26 16.47 -2.40
N PHE A 39 -1.52 16.05 -2.40
CA PHE A 39 -2.20 15.53 -1.22
C PHE A 39 -1.68 14.13 -0.88
N VAL A 40 -1.20 13.91 0.34
CA VAL A 40 -0.54 12.68 0.77
C VAL A 40 -1.52 11.78 1.50
N VAL A 41 -1.84 10.64 0.88
CA VAL A 41 -2.64 9.58 1.49
C VAL A 41 -1.78 8.35 1.72
N VAL A 42 -1.76 7.84 2.95
CA VAL A 42 -1.02 6.62 3.30
C VAL A 42 -1.87 5.64 4.09
N GLN A 43 -1.51 4.37 4.07
CA GLN A 43 -2.07 3.39 5.01
C GLN A 43 -1.40 3.51 6.39
N SER A 44 -2.11 3.24 7.48
CA SER A 44 -1.59 3.44 8.84
C SER A 44 -0.23 2.78 9.15
N PRO A 45 0.15 1.60 8.62
CA PRO A 45 1.49 1.07 8.86
C PRO A 45 2.62 1.93 8.28
N LEU A 46 2.33 2.76 7.27
CA LEU A 46 3.28 3.68 6.67
C LEU A 46 3.39 5.01 7.41
N GLU A 47 2.40 5.38 8.23
CA GLU A 47 2.40 6.64 8.99
C GLU A 47 3.66 6.77 9.87
N GLN A 48 4.04 5.69 10.55
CA GLN A 48 5.27 5.60 11.33
C GLN A 48 6.56 5.47 10.50
N CYS A 49 6.46 5.38 9.17
CA CYS A 49 7.59 5.20 8.26
C CYS A 49 7.89 6.45 7.41
N VAL A 50 7.02 7.45 7.44
CA VAL A 50 7.19 8.73 6.75
C VAL A 50 7.62 9.80 7.74
N THR A 51 8.34 10.81 7.27
CA THR A 51 8.77 11.96 8.07
C THR A 51 7.86 13.16 7.89
N ILE A 52 7.15 13.23 6.75
CA ILE A 52 6.08 14.19 6.52
C ILE A 52 4.82 13.80 7.29
N ALA A 53 4.02 14.79 7.68
CA ALA A 53 2.66 14.53 8.16
C ALA A 53 1.75 14.22 6.95
N PRO A 54 1.14 13.03 6.84
CA PRO A 54 0.18 12.75 5.77
C PRO A 54 -1.08 13.60 5.94
N ASP A 55 -1.69 14.02 4.83
CA ASP A 55 -2.99 14.70 4.85
C ASP A 55 -4.13 13.75 5.25
N PHE A 56 -4.00 12.46 4.90
CA PHE A 56 -4.93 11.43 5.34
C PHE A 56 -4.24 10.08 5.58
N VAL A 57 -4.67 9.40 6.65
CA VAL A 57 -4.20 8.07 7.01
C VAL A 57 -5.37 7.09 6.97
N ILE A 58 -5.28 6.07 6.12
CA ILE A 58 -6.27 5.01 6.02
C ILE A 58 -6.03 3.99 7.15
N PRO A 59 -6.95 3.87 8.13
CA PRO A 59 -6.78 2.93 9.23
C PRO A 59 -6.92 1.48 8.74
N LEU A 60 -5.98 0.64 9.19
CA LEU A 60 -5.99 -0.81 9.02
C LEU A 60 -6.29 -1.48 10.38
N GLU A 61 -7.57 -1.72 10.67
CA GLU A 61 -8.00 -2.42 11.91
C GLU A 61 -7.93 -3.95 11.77
N LYS A 62 -8.26 -4.46 10.57
CA LYS A 62 -8.04 -5.83 10.11
C LYS A 62 -7.42 -5.78 8.72
N TYR A 63 -6.76 -6.85 8.28
CA TYR A 63 -6.22 -6.88 6.94
C TYR A 63 -7.35 -6.79 5.91
N ILE A 64 -7.34 -5.66 5.20
CA ILE A 64 -8.20 -5.36 4.08
C ILE A 64 -7.39 -5.53 2.79
N ASN A 65 -8.01 -6.08 1.75
CA ASN A 65 -7.33 -6.22 0.46
C ASN A 65 -7.11 -4.82 -0.19
N SER A 66 -6.25 -4.72 -1.21
CA SER A 66 -5.95 -3.43 -1.85
C SER A 66 -7.20 -2.73 -2.42
N GLU A 67 -8.25 -3.47 -2.78
CA GLU A 67 -9.49 -2.88 -3.29
C GLU A 67 -10.28 -2.18 -2.18
N GLU A 68 -10.38 -2.77 -1.01
CA GLU A 68 -11.04 -2.14 0.14
C GLU A 68 -10.25 -0.92 0.64
N VAL A 69 -8.92 -0.97 0.60
CA VAL A 69 -8.08 0.22 0.86
C VAL A 69 -8.45 1.35 -0.08
N ILE A 70 -8.59 1.06 -1.39
CA ILE A 70 -8.97 2.06 -2.38
C ILE A 70 -10.39 2.56 -2.11
N LYS A 71 -11.36 1.67 -1.83
CA LYS A 71 -12.74 2.04 -1.50
C LYS A 71 -12.81 3.03 -0.34
N ARG A 72 -12.04 2.80 0.72
CA ARG A 72 -11.94 3.73 1.87
C ARG A 72 -11.30 5.07 1.51
N ALA A 73 -10.44 5.09 0.49
CA ALA A 73 -9.81 6.31 0.01
C ALA A 73 -10.68 7.09 -1.00
N LEU A 74 -11.73 6.47 -1.58
CA LEU A 74 -12.53 7.09 -2.64
C LEU A 74 -13.21 8.37 -2.18
N ASP A 75 -13.80 8.36 -0.98
CA ASP A 75 -14.50 9.53 -0.43
C ASP A 75 -13.53 10.70 -0.30
N ILE A 76 -12.34 10.46 0.26
CA ILE A 76 -11.28 11.46 0.37
C ILE A 76 -10.81 11.95 -1.01
N PHE A 77 -10.67 11.04 -1.97
CA PHE A 77 -10.27 11.41 -3.34
C PHE A 77 -11.33 12.28 -4.04
N GLN A 78 -12.61 12.02 -3.81
CA GLN A 78 -13.70 12.79 -4.39
C GLN A 78 -13.85 14.15 -3.72
N GLU A 79 -13.85 14.20 -2.39
CA GLU A 79 -13.97 15.45 -1.61
C GLU A 79 -12.86 16.46 -1.91
N ASN A 80 -11.68 15.96 -2.29
CA ASN A 80 -10.51 16.78 -2.59
C ASN A 80 -10.22 16.92 -4.10
N ASP A 81 -11.13 16.49 -4.97
CA ASP A 81 -10.98 16.56 -6.44
C ASP A 81 -9.63 15.98 -6.93
N LEU A 82 -9.27 14.81 -6.42
CA LEU A 82 -8.00 14.13 -6.70
C LEU A 82 -8.13 13.26 -7.96
N GLY A 83 -7.72 13.79 -9.11
CA GLY A 83 -7.84 13.09 -10.40
C GLY A 83 -6.62 12.26 -10.81
N LYS A 84 -5.42 12.64 -10.32
CA LYS A 84 -4.15 12.00 -10.66
C LYS A 84 -3.44 11.49 -9.41
N ILE A 85 -3.05 10.22 -9.42
CA ILE A 85 -2.45 9.51 -8.30
C ILE A 85 -1.01 9.10 -8.64
N ARG A 86 -0.05 9.58 -7.84
CA ARG A 86 1.33 9.08 -7.79
C ARG A 86 1.38 7.87 -6.87
N LEU A 87 1.42 6.69 -7.47
CA LEU A 87 1.33 5.43 -6.74
C LEU A 87 2.69 5.00 -6.18
N VAL A 88 2.77 4.86 -4.85
CA VAL A 88 3.90 4.26 -4.14
C VAL A 88 3.45 2.91 -3.56
N ALA A 89 3.96 1.82 -4.12
CA ALA A 89 3.62 0.45 -3.71
C ALA A 89 4.79 -0.50 -3.97
N HIS A 90 4.73 -1.70 -3.37
CA HIS A 90 5.78 -2.70 -3.55
C HIS A 90 5.91 -3.11 -5.04
N PRO A 91 7.13 -3.08 -5.62
CA PRO A 91 7.32 -3.02 -7.08
C PRO A 91 6.98 -4.29 -7.85
N PHE A 92 6.88 -5.45 -7.18
CA PHE A 92 6.68 -6.77 -7.80
C PHE A 92 5.26 -6.96 -8.38
N LEU A 93 4.36 -7.70 -7.69
CA LEU A 93 2.98 -7.90 -8.17
C LEU A 93 1.99 -6.88 -7.58
N HIS A 94 2.27 -6.37 -6.38
CA HIS A 94 1.38 -5.49 -5.62
C HIS A 94 1.09 -4.17 -6.34
N ARG A 95 2.13 -3.49 -6.83
CA ARG A 95 1.99 -2.25 -7.60
C ARG A 95 1.12 -2.40 -8.85
N ILE A 96 1.28 -3.50 -9.59
CA ILE A 96 0.47 -3.77 -10.79
C ILE A 96 -1.02 -3.90 -10.40
N GLN A 97 -1.30 -4.62 -9.31
CA GLN A 97 -2.65 -4.76 -8.80
C GLN A 97 -3.25 -3.41 -8.36
N CYS A 98 -2.53 -2.64 -7.53
CA CYS A 98 -3.01 -1.32 -7.07
C CYS A 98 -3.26 -0.36 -8.24
N MET A 99 -2.37 -0.32 -9.23
CA MET A 99 -2.56 0.47 -10.44
C MET A 99 -3.83 0.07 -11.20
N ARG A 100 -4.03 -1.25 -11.43
CA ARG A 100 -5.23 -1.76 -12.13
C ARG A 100 -6.51 -1.40 -11.39
N LEU A 101 -6.50 -1.49 -10.06
CA LEU A 101 -7.66 -1.13 -9.24
C LEU A 101 -7.95 0.37 -9.29
N LEU A 102 -6.94 1.22 -9.09
CA LEU A 102 -7.11 2.69 -9.17
C LEU A 102 -7.64 3.13 -10.54
N ARG A 103 -7.09 2.58 -11.64
CA ARG A 103 -7.60 2.87 -13.00
C ARG A 103 -9.04 2.39 -13.20
N ARG A 104 -9.44 1.27 -12.60
CA ARG A 104 -10.83 0.80 -12.63
C ARG A 104 -11.80 1.79 -11.98
N TYR A 105 -11.34 2.55 -10.98
CA TYR A 105 -12.09 3.62 -10.34
C TYR A 105 -11.97 4.98 -11.07
N GLY A 106 -11.31 5.04 -12.23
CA GLY A 106 -11.25 6.23 -13.07
C GLY A 106 -10.09 7.19 -12.82
N PHE A 107 -9.15 6.84 -11.94
CA PHE A 107 -7.98 7.70 -11.67
C PHE A 107 -6.91 7.60 -12.76
N ASP A 108 -6.28 8.73 -13.08
CA ASP A 108 -5.00 8.73 -13.79
C ASP A 108 -3.89 8.30 -12.82
N VAL A 109 -3.08 7.31 -13.18
CA VAL A 109 -2.09 6.72 -12.27
C VAL A 109 -0.70 6.85 -12.84
N GLU A 110 0.12 7.65 -12.15
CA GLU A 110 1.56 7.79 -12.37
C GLU A 110 2.29 6.81 -11.43
N ILE A 111 3.02 5.86 -12.01
CA ILE A 111 3.83 4.94 -11.22
C ILE A 111 5.09 5.66 -10.74
N VAL A 112 5.29 5.69 -9.42
CA VAL A 112 6.59 6.08 -8.85
C VAL A 112 7.53 4.86 -8.87
N PRO A 113 8.75 4.98 -9.42
CA PRO A 113 9.76 3.94 -9.27
C PRO A 113 10.14 3.81 -7.79
N THR A 114 9.95 2.66 -7.15
CA THR A 114 10.25 2.50 -5.71
C THR A 114 11.64 1.92 -5.41
N GLY A 115 12.43 1.63 -6.44
CA GLY A 115 13.75 1.00 -6.28
C GLY A 115 13.64 -0.41 -5.68
N TRP A 116 14.65 -0.79 -4.90
CA TRP A 116 14.63 -2.05 -4.17
C TRP A 116 13.80 -1.92 -2.89
N VAL A 117 12.67 -2.63 -2.85
CA VAL A 117 11.84 -2.80 -1.65
C VAL A 117 11.95 -4.27 -1.23
N PRO A 118 12.42 -4.57 0.00
CA PRO A 118 12.58 -5.95 0.44
C PRO A 118 11.23 -6.59 0.77
N PHE A 119 11.17 -7.92 0.71
CA PHE A 119 10.11 -8.69 1.36
C PHE A 119 10.36 -8.77 2.87
N ASP A 120 9.31 -8.98 3.66
CA ASP A 120 9.39 -8.99 5.12
C ASP A 120 9.15 -10.39 5.67
N GLN A 121 10.22 -11.07 6.12
CA GLN A 121 10.15 -12.44 6.65
C GLN A 121 9.28 -12.57 7.91
N HIS A 122 9.13 -11.49 8.67
CA HIS A 122 8.38 -11.48 9.93
C HIS A 122 6.96 -10.97 9.77
N SER A 123 6.52 -10.64 8.55
CA SER A 123 5.18 -10.08 8.35
C SER A 123 4.08 -11.07 8.73
N ASP A 124 2.99 -10.59 9.32
CA ASP A 124 1.85 -11.44 9.66
C ASP A 124 1.22 -12.05 8.39
N GLY A 125 1.22 -11.30 7.28
CA GLY A 125 0.80 -11.81 5.99
C GLY A 125 1.85 -12.72 5.37
N TRP A 126 1.61 -14.05 5.35
CA TRP A 126 2.62 -14.99 4.86
C TRP A 126 3.07 -14.74 3.42
N TRP A 127 2.21 -14.12 2.59
CA TRP A 127 2.48 -13.83 1.18
C TRP A 127 3.43 -12.65 0.96
N THR A 128 3.68 -11.82 1.96
CA THR A 128 4.65 -10.70 1.90
C THR A 128 6.05 -11.12 2.34
N ARG A 129 6.23 -12.40 2.74
CA ARG A 129 7.51 -12.98 3.20
C ARG A 129 8.41 -13.47 2.07
N GLY A 130 8.01 -13.30 0.81
CA GLY A 130 8.87 -13.63 -0.33
C GLY A 130 8.14 -13.69 -1.66
N PRO A 131 8.88 -13.69 -2.77
CA PRO A 131 8.32 -13.61 -4.12
C PRO A 131 7.46 -14.82 -4.48
N LEU A 132 7.91 -16.04 -4.18
CA LEU A 132 7.15 -17.28 -4.47
C LEU A 132 5.81 -17.31 -3.72
N ARG A 133 5.80 -16.81 -2.48
CA ARG A 133 4.60 -16.76 -1.65
C ARG A 133 3.61 -15.72 -2.17
N LEU A 134 4.11 -14.58 -2.64
CA LEU A 134 3.29 -13.55 -3.29
C LEU A 134 2.68 -14.07 -4.60
N ILE A 135 3.43 -14.82 -5.40
CA ILE A 135 2.91 -15.46 -6.62
C ILE A 135 1.80 -16.46 -6.27
N ALA A 136 2.04 -17.35 -5.30
CA ALA A 136 1.04 -18.32 -4.85
C ALA A 136 -0.23 -17.62 -4.38
N TYR A 137 -0.10 -16.56 -3.58
CA TYR A 137 -1.24 -15.77 -3.12
C TYR A 137 -1.98 -15.06 -4.27
N ALA A 138 -1.26 -14.50 -5.24
CA ALA A 138 -1.87 -13.88 -6.41
C ALA A 138 -2.69 -14.91 -7.21
N ILE A 139 -2.18 -16.13 -7.39
CA ILE A 139 -2.92 -17.23 -8.03
C ILE A 139 -4.18 -17.58 -7.23
N LEU A 140 -4.07 -17.77 -5.92
CA LEU A 140 -5.23 -18.06 -5.06
C LEU A 140 -6.31 -16.97 -5.15
N THR A 141 -5.88 -15.71 -5.23
CA THR A 141 -6.77 -14.54 -5.36
C THR A 141 -7.55 -14.59 -6.68
N LEU A 142 -6.94 -15.04 -7.78
CA LEU A 142 -7.63 -15.22 -9.07
C LEU A 142 -8.77 -16.26 -8.99
N PHE A 143 -8.64 -17.26 -8.11
CA PHE A 143 -9.69 -18.26 -7.85
C PHE A 143 -10.71 -17.82 -6.79
N GLY A 144 -10.72 -16.54 -6.41
CA GLY A 144 -11.69 -16.00 -5.45
C GLY A 144 -11.39 -16.33 -3.99
N LEU A 145 -10.27 -16.99 -3.68
CA LEU A 145 -9.86 -17.37 -2.33
C LEU A 145 -9.21 -16.19 -1.57
N HIS A 146 -9.96 -15.10 -1.46
CA HIS A 146 -9.56 -13.93 -0.69
C HIS A 146 -9.61 -14.28 0.82
N GLY A 147 -8.51 -14.04 1.54
CA GLY A 147 -8.50 -14.11 3.02
C GLY A 147 -7.74 -15.28 3.66
N LEU A 148 -7.20 -16.24 2.91
CA LEU A 148 -6.32 -17.34 3.41
C LEU A 148 -4.95 -16.87 3.96
N GLY A 149 -4.83 -15.58 4.21
CA GLY A 149 -3.59 -14.89 4.50
C GLY A 149 -3.24 -14.82 5.98
N TYR A 150 -4.21 -14.51 6.84
CA TYR A 150 -3.94 -14.30 8.25
C TYR A 150 -4.19 -15.61 8.98
N ARG A 151 -3.11 -16.25 9.45
CA ARG A 151 -3.25 -17.10 10.63
C ARG A 151 -3.62 -16.15 11.76
N GLU A 152 -4.79 -16.33 12.35
CA GLU A 152 -5.01 -15.86 13.71
C GLU A 152 -3.87 -16.49 14.53
N SER A 153 -2.88 -15.67 14.90
CA SER A 153 -1.98 -16.07 15.97
C SER A 153 -2.87 -16.16 17.20
N ALA A 154 -3.24 -17.40 17.54
CA ALA A 154 -3.92 -17.74 18.77
C ALA A 154 -3.24 -16.99 19.92
N GLN A 155 -4.04 -16.20 20.63
CA GLN A 155 -3.69 -15.65 21.93
C GLN A 155 -3.50 -16.79 22.93
#